data_AF-A0A5N4B1A2-F1
#
_entry.id   AF-A0A5N4B1A2-F1
#
_cell.length_a   1.000
_cell.length_b   1.000
_cell.length_c   1.000
_cell.angle_alpha   90.00
_cell.angle_beta   90.00
_cell.angle_gamma   90.00
#
_symmetry.space_group_name_H-M   'P 1'
#
loop_
_entity.id
_entity.type
_entity.pdbx_description
1 polymer ?
#
loop_
_entity_poly.entity_id
_entity_poly.type
_entity_poly.pdbx_seq_one_letter_code
_entity_poly.pdbx_strand_id
1 'polypeptide(L)'
;MGKTCTNAKRAPKFTPSEKLLLMSIISNKYASVIEDKKTDRTYVQDRIKSWKMVEEDFNSSLPNGVFRDWECLKRFYENQRKEVRKIKSNKRQELLRTGGGQVPPTKDDPADMLLLSIMNEKTVSGLKNKFDSDCNVTPVAIEVGDTLIFDMDTNDPECDVPSPVQCNAKKKT
;
A
#
# COMPACT_ATOMS: atom_id res chain seq x y z
N MET A 1 5.80 22.18 -33.42
CA MET A 1 6.44 20.88 -33.13
C MET A 1 6.76 20.80 -31.64
N GLY A 2 6.13 19.88 -30.92
CA GLY A 2 6.41 19.62 -29.50
C GLY A 2 7.78 18.98 -29.32
N LYS A 3 8.54 19.42 -28.31
CA LYS A 3 9.88 18.90 -28.02
C LYS A 3 9.76 17.45 -27.51
N THR A 4 10.15 16.48 -28.33
CA THR A 4 10.28 15.08 -27.91
C THR A 4 11.41 14.95 -26.90
N CYS A 5 11.26 14.09 -25.91
CA CYS A 5 12.23 13.89 -24.84
C CYS A 5 13.44 13.05 -25.31
N THR A 6 14.14 13.46 -26.36
CA THR A 6 15.41 12.87 -26.79
C THR A 6 16.58 13.65 -26.18
N ASN A 7 17.05 13.11 -25.06
CA ASN A 7 18.35 13.26 -24.40
C ASN A 7 19.25 14.47 -24.82
N ALA A 8 19.22 15.54 -24.01
CA ALA A 8 20.32 16.51 -23.92
C ALA A 8 20.33 17.28 -22.57
N LYS A 9 19.18 17.37 -21.88
CA LYS A 9 19.02 17.88 -20.51
C LYS A 9 18.01 17.01 -19.77
N ARG A 10 18.17 16.83 -18.44
CA ARG A 10 17.22 16.05 -17.63
C ARG A 10 15.79 16.55 -17.87
N ALA A 11 14.89 15.64 -18.25
CA ALA A 11 13.49 15.99 -18.42
C ALA A 11 12.91 16.55 -17.10
N PRO A 12 11.98 17.53 -17.16
CA PRO A 12 11.33 18.04 -15.96
C PRO A 12 10.67 16.90 -15.18
N LYS A 13 10.68 16.99 -13.84
CA LYS A 13 9.96 16.02 -12.99
C LYS A 13 8.44 16.13 -13.23
N PHE A 14 7.73 15.04 -12.96
CA PHE A 14 6.27 15.04 -12.97
C PHE A 14 5.73 15.77 -11.74
N THR A 15 4.86 16.74 -11.96
CA THR A 15 4.07 17.44 -10.94
C THR A 15 2.99 16.52 -10.37
N PRO A 16 2.51 16.74 -9.13
CA PRO A 16 1.45 15.92 -8.54
C PRO A 16 0.19 15.82 -9.41
N SER A 17 -0.22 16.92 -10.04
CA SER A 17 -1.37 16.94 -10.95
C SER A 17 -1.14 16.09 -12.20
N GLU A 18 0.05 16.13 -12.80
CA GLU A 18 0.41 15.25 -13.92
C GLU A 18 0.39 13.77 -13.52
N LYS A 19 0.87 13.44 -12.31
CA LYS A 19 0.82 12.05 -11.82
C LYS A 19 -0.62 11.56 -11.70
N LEU A 20 -1.47 12.35 -11.05
CA LEU A 20 -2.88 12.00 -10.84
C LEU A 20 -3.61 11.85 -12.18
N LEU A 21 -3.39 12.77 -13.12
CA LEU A 21 -3.96 12.72 -14.46
C LEU A 21 -3.55 11.42 -15.19
N LEU A 22 -2.26 11.08 -15.19
CA LEU A 22 -1.78 9.86 -15.83
C LEU A 22 -2.41 8.61 -15.22
N MET A 23 -2.47 8.53 -13.89
CA MET A 23 -3.10 7.39 -13.21
C MET A 23 -4.59 7.28 -13.53
N SER A 24 -5.30 8.42 -13.59
CA SER A 24 -6.72 8.48 -13.96
C SER A 24 -6.98 8.01 -15.41
N ILE A 25 -6.17 8.47 -16.37
CA ILE A 25 -6.30 8.04 -17.78
C ILE A 25 -6.09 6.53 -17.89
N ILE A 26 -5.04 6.01 -17.26
CA ILE A 26 -4.74 4.57 -17.27
C ILE A 26 -5.87 3.80 -16.60
N SER A 27 -6.32 4.22 -15.42
CA SER A 27 -7.34 3.48 -14.65
C SER A 27 -8.67 3.41 -15.38
N ASN A 28 -9.06 4.48 -16.05
CA ASN A 28 -10.39 4.58 -16.65
C ASN A 28 -10.47 3.95 -18.04
N LYS A 29 -9.38 3.95 -18.82
CA LYS A 29 -9.42 3.55 -20.24
C LYS A 29 -8.53 2.38 -20.61
N TYR A 30 -7.36 2.24 -20.00
CA TYR A 30 -6.29 1.36 -20.53
C TYR A 30 -5.80 0.30 -19.54
N ALA A 31 -6.37 0.23 -18.33
CA ALA A 31 -5.91 -0.64 -17.25
C ALA A 31 -5.84 -2.12 -17.66
N SER A 32 -6.86 -2.62 -18.35
CA SER A 32 -6.97 -4.03 -18.76
C SER A 32 -5.84 -4.46 -19.70
N VAL A 33 -5.42 -3.60 -20.62
CA VAL A 33 -4.36 -3.89 -21.60
C VAL A 33 -2.97 -3.67 -20.99
N ILE A 34 -2.80 -2.59 -20.22
CA ILE A 34 -1.50 -2.21 -19.63
C ILE A 34 -1.07 -3.18 -18.52
N GLU A 35 -2.02 -3.63 -17.68
CA GLU A 35 -1.72 -4.57 -16.59
C GLU A 35 -1.74 -6.05 -17.02
N ASP A 36 -2.12 -6.35 -18.27
CA ASP A 36 -2.04 -7.72 -18.79
C ASP A 36 -0.57 -8.21 -18.82
N LYS A 37 -0.37 -9.42 -18.29
CA LYS A 37 0.94 -10.08 -18.19
C LYS A 37 1.28 -10.95 -19.39
N LYS A 38 0.38 -11.07 -20.38
CA LYS A 38 0.65 -11.83 -21.60
C LYS A 38 1.89 -11.30 -22.33
N THR A 39 2.63 -12.22 -22.93
CA THR A 39 3.91 -11.97 -23.61
C THR A 39 3.86 -12.24 -25.11
N ASP A 40 2.70 -12.60 -25.66
CA ASP A 40 2.52 -12.80 -27.09
C ASP A 40 2.76 -11.50 -27.88
N ARG A 41 3.31 -11.62 -29.09
CA ARG A 41 3.69 -10.50 -29.97
C ARG A 41 2.53 -9.56 -30.23
N THR A 42 1.33 -10.10 -30.43
CA THR A 42 0.08 -9.34 -30.65
C THR A 42 -0.21 -8.43 -29.45
N TYR A 43 -0.21 -9.00 -28.24
CA TYR A 43 -0.41 -8.27 -26.98
C TYR A 43 0.69 -7.25 -26.69
N VAL A 44 1.95 -7.54 -27.06
CA VAL A 44 3.04 -6.56 -26.96
C VAL A 44 2.77 -5.35 -27.86
N GLN A 45 2.37 -5.58 -29.11
CA GLN A 45 2.00 -4.51 -30.03
C GLN A 45 0.79 -3.72 -29.52
N ASP A 46 -0.22 -4.40 -28.99
CA ASP A 46 -1.42 -3.73 -28.47
C ASP A 46 -1.11 -2.88 -27.24
N ARG A 47 -0.25 -3.34 -26.33
CA ARG A 47 0.25 -2.49 -25.23
C ARG A 47 0.97 -1.24 -25.73
N ILE A 48 1.81 -1.37 -26.76
CA ILE A 48 2.50 -0.22 -27.35
C ILE A 48 1.47 0.76 -27.96
N LYS A 49 0.45 0.26 -28.66
CA LYS A 49 -0.64 1.10 -29.18
C LYS A 49 -1.37 1.81 -28.05
N SER A 50 -1.73 1.10 -26.98
CA SER A 50 -2.36 1.70 -25.80
C SER A 50 -1.51 2.79 -25.17
N TRP A 51 -0.19 2.60 -25.07
CA TRP A 51 0.71 3.65 -24.57
C TRP A 51 0.75 4.89 -25.45
N LYS A 52 0.69 4.73 -26.77
CA LYS A 52 0.58 5.88 -27.69
C LYS A 52 -0.75 6.61 -27.57
N MET A 53 -1.84 5.89 -27.33
CA MET A 53 -3.15 6.52 -27.06
C MET A 53 -3.14 7.24 -25.70
N VAL A 54 -2.48 6.69 -24.68
CA VAL A 54 -2.26 7.37 -23.40
C VAL A 54 -1.46 8.66 -23.59
N GLU A 55 -0.42 8.64 -24.42
CA GLU A 55 0.35 9.84 -24.78
C GLU A 55 -0.55 10.92 -25.40
N GLU A 56 -1.39 10.55 -26.36
CA GLU A 56 -2.33 11.48 -26.99
C GLU A 56 -3.35 12.06 -25.99
N ASP A 57 -4.00 11.21 -25.19
CA ASP A 57 -4.95 11.62 -24.15
C ASP A 57 -4.29 12.52 -23.10
N PHE A 58 -3.06 12.20 -22.69
CA PHE A 58 -2.31 12.94 -21.67
C PHE A 58 -1.89 14.32 -22.18
N ASN A 59 -1.30 14.37 -23.38
CA ASN A 59 -0.82 15.63 -23.95
C ASN A 59 -1.97 16.54 -24.40
N SER A 60 -3.09 15.98 -24.88
CA SER A 60 -4.30 16.75 -25.20
C SER A 60 -4.98 17.33 -23.96
N SER A 61 -4.91 16.65 -22.82
CA SER A 61 -5.40 17.13 -21.53
C SER A 61 -4.55 18.26 -20.93
N LEU A 62 -3.31 18.44 -21.41
CA LEU A 62 -2.35 19.44 -20.92
C LEU A 62 -1.83 20.33 -22.07
N PRO A 63 -2.67 21.17 -22.69
CA PRO A 63 -2.29 21.98 -23.84
C PRO A 63 -1.13 22.95 -23.57
N ASN A 64 -0.99 23.42 -22.32
CA ASN A 64 0.09 24.30 -21.88
C ASN A 64 1.21 23.55 -21.11
N GLY A 65 1.14 22.21 -21.05
CA GLY A 65 2.06 21.37 -20.30
C GLY A 65 3.33 21.00 -21.06
N VAL A 66 4.18 20.20 -20.42
CA VAL A 66 5.36 19.61 -21.07
C VAL A 66 4.91 18.36 -21.81
N PHE A 67 5.12 18.35 -23.12
CA PHE A 67 4.88 17.16 -23.94
C PHE A 67 5.70 15.97 -23.43
N ARG A 68 5.04 14.84 -23.17
CA ARG A 68 5.68 13.60 -22.74
C ARG A 68 5.46 12.54 -23.80
N ASP A 69 6.55 11.91 -24.22
CA ASP A 69 6.53 10.75 -25.10
C ASP A 69 6.03 9.51 -24.34
N TRP A 70 5.39 8.57 -25.05
CA TRP A 70 4.85 7.34 -24.46
C TRP A 70 5.91 6.52 -23.70
N GLU A 71 7.19 6.51 -24.12
CA GLU A 71 8.24 5.80 -23.40
C GLU A 71 8.51 6.44 -22.04
N CYS A 72 8.42 7.77 -21.96
CA CYS A 72 8.57 8.52 -20.72
C CYS A 72 7.43 8.21 -19.74
N LEU A 73 6.19 8.20 -20.24
CA LEU A 73 4.99 7.87 -19.46
C LEU A 73 5.04 6.43 -18.96
N LYS A 74 5.38 5.48 -19.84
CA LYS A 74 5.56 4.08 -19.48
C LYS A 74 6.63 3.90 -18.39
N ARG A 75 7.80 4.50 -18.57
CA ARG A 75 8.90 4.42 -17.60
C ARG A 75 8.49 5.01 -16.25
N PHE A 76 7.79 6.15 -16.26
CA PHE A 76 7.27 6.76 -15.06
C PHE A 76 6.29 5.82 -14.34
N TYR A 77 5.33 5.25 -15.05
CA TYR A 77 4.35 4.32 -14.52
C TYR A 77 5.01 3.07 -13.92
N GLU A 78 5.96 2.45 -14.62
CA GLU A 78 6.70 1.29 -14.10
C GLU A 78 7.49 1.61 -12.83
N ASN A 79 8.10 2.80 -12.74
CA ASN A 79 8.77 3.25 -11.54
C ASN A 79 7.77 3.49 -10.40
N GLN A 80 6.64 4.14 -10.68
CA GLN A 80 5.60 4.40 -9.68
C GLN A 80 5.06 3.09 -9.09
N ARG A 81 4.87 2.05 -9.91
CA ARG A 81 4.47 0.71 -9.42
C ARG A 81 5.48 0.12 -8.45
N LYS A 82 6.77 0.28 -8.71
CA LYS A 82 7.85 -0.20 -7.83
C LYS A 82 7.84 0.58 -6.51
N GLU A 83 7.71 1.90 -6.58
CA GLU A 83 7.66 2.75 -5.39
C GLU A 83 6.43 2.44 -4.52
N VAL A 84 5.25 2.28 -5.11
CA VAL A 84 4.03 1.91 -4.37
C VAL A 84 4.18 0.56 -3.66
N ARG A 85 4.76 -0.45 -4.33
CA ARG A 85 5.06 -1.75 -3.69
C ARG A 85 6.03 -1.61 -2.52
N LYS A 86 7.07 -0.78 -2.70
CA LYS A 86 8.05 -0.49 -1.65
C LYS A 86 7.40 0.20 -0.46
N ILE A 87 6.56 1.20 -0.69
CA ILE A 87 5.81 1.91 0.36
C ILE A 87 4.92 0.93 1.14
N LYS A 88 4.16 0.09 0.44
CA LYS A 88 3.31 -0.94 1.07
C LYS A 88 4.12 -1.96 1.87
N SER A 89 5.23 -2.45 1.33
CA SER A 89 6.13 -3.37 2.02
C SER A 89 6.72 -2.74 3.27
N ASN A 90 7.22 -1.50 3.18
CA ASN A 90 7.76 -0.76 4.31
C ASN A 90 6.69 -0.54 5.38
N LYS A 91 5.46 -0.16 4.98
CA LYS A 91 4.33 -0.01 5.91
C LYS A 91 4.03 -1.32 6.66
N ARG A 92 4.03 -2.47 5.97
CA ARG A 92 3.89 -3.78 6.61
C ARG A 92 5.04 -4.07 7.58
N GLN A 93 6.28 -3.78 7.19
CA GLN A 93 7.44 -3.97 8.06
C GLN A 93 7.35 -3.12 9.32
N GLU A 94 7.01 -1.83 9.21
CA GLU A 94 6.85 -0.94 10.35
C GLU A 94 5.74 -1.42 11.31
N LEU A 95 4.65 -1.99 10.79
CA LEU A 95 3.60 -2.60 11.62
C LEU A 95 4.08 -3.82 12.42
N LEU A 96 5.06 -4.56 11.89
CA LEU A 96 5.62 -5.75 12.52
C LEU A 96 6.82 -5.44 13.43
N ARG A 97 7.29 -4.18 13.49
CA ARG A 97 8.40 -3.81 14.36
C ARG A 97 7.95 -3.84 15.82
N THR A 98 8.59 -4.71 16.60
CA THR A 98 8.41 -4.77 18.05
C THR A 98 9.34 -3.75 18.71
N GLY A 99 8.79 -2.86 19.53
CA GLY A 99 9.58 -1.86 20.27
C GLY A 99 8.80 -0.71 20.90
N GLY A 100 7.47 -0.78 20.98
CA GLY A 100 6.63 0.23 21.63
C GLY A 100 6.56 1.60 20.93
N GLY A 101 7.26 1.78 19.81
CA GLY A 101 7.23 3.02 19.02
C GLY A 101 5.94 3.16 18.22
N GLN A 102 5.44 4.38 18.08
CA GLN A 102 4.31 4.68 17.19
C GLN A 102 4.73 4.52 15.73
N VAL A 103 3.86 3.92 14.93
CA VAL A 103 4.04 3.82 13.47
C VAL A 103 4.03 5.23 12.89
N PRO A 104 5.03 5.63 12.10
CA PRO A 104 5.08 6.98 11.53
C PRO A 104 3.87 7.20 10.59
N PRO A 105 3.27 8.40 10.58
CA PRO A 105 2.16 8.71 9.71
C PRO A 105 2.60 8.62 8.24
N THR A 106 1.92 7.77 7.47
CA THR A 106 2.16 7.66 6.03
C THR A 106 1.37 8.74 5.29
N LYS A 107 2.01 9.48 4.38
CA LYS A 107 1.31 10.37 3.45
C LYS A 107 0.72 9.51 2.34
N ASP A 108 -0.60 9.45 2.27
CA ASP A 108 -1.27 8.73 1.18
C ASP A 108 -1.43 9.68 -0.02
N ASP A 109 -0.72 9.41 -1.12
CA ASP A 109 -0.84 10.16 -2.38
C ASP A 109 -2.08 9.66 -3.15
N PRO A 110 -3.01 10.54 -3.58
CA PRO A 110 -4.18 10.13 -4.37
C PRO A 110 -3.80 9.41 -5.67
N ALA A 111 -2.68 9.74 -6.30
CA ALA A 111 -2.20 9.03 -7.48
C ALA A 111 -1.82 7.58 -7.14
N ASP A 112 -1.24 7.34 -5.96
CA ASP A 112 -0.88 6.01 -5.50
C ASP A 112 -2.11 5.17 -5.15
N MET A 113 -3.16 5.80 -4.60
CA MET A 113 -4.45 5.12 -4.36
C MET A 113 -5.10 4.64 -5.67
N LEU A 114 -5.12 5.47 -6.70
CA LEU A 114 -5.62 5.09 -8.03
C LEU A 114 -4.76 3.99 -8.66
N LEU A 115 -3.44 4.05 -8.50
CA LEU A 115 -2.56 3.00 -9.00
C LEU A 115 -2.79 1.67 -8.28
N LEU A 116 -3.00 1.70 -6.97
CA LEU A 116 -3.30 0.51 -6.17
C LEU A 116 -4.60 -0.17 -6.57
N SER A 117 -5.62 0.59 -7.01
CA SER A 117 -6.92 0.01 -7.40
C SER A 117 -6.85 -0.80 -8.70
N ILE A 118 -5.91 -0.47 -9.59
CA ILE A 118 -5.72 -1.18 -10.87
C ILE A 118 -4.67 -2.28 -10.81
N MET A 119 -3.74 -2.19 -9.86
CA MET A 119 -2.70 -3.20 -9.69
C MET A 119 -3.27 -4.50 -9.12
N ASN A 120 -2.69 -5.62 -9.54
CA ASN A 120 -3.05 -6.93 -8.98
C ASN A 120 -2.67 -7.00 -7.49
N GLU A 121 -3.68 -7.14 -6.62
CA GLU A 121 -3.56 -7.21 -5.16
C GLU A 121 -2.51 -8.23 -4.69
N LYS A 122 -2.46 -9.41 -5.31
CA LYS A 122 -1.50 -10.47 -4.96
C LYS A 122 -0.05 -10.01 -5.13
N THR A 123 0.20 -9.10 -6.07
CA THR A 123 1.56 -8.56 -6.30
C THR A 123 1.94 -7.44 -5.34
N VAL A 124 0.97 -6.89 -4.60
CA VAL A 124 1.16 -5.78 -3.65
C VAL A 124 1.21 -6.31 -2.22
N SER A 125 0.23 -7.13 -1.83
CA SER A 125 0.09 -7.65 -0.46
C SER A 125 0.88 -8.93 -0.22
N GLY A 126 1.30 -9.62 -1.28
CA GLY A 126 1.95 -10.94 -1.20
C GLY A 126 0.94 -12.09 -1.06
N LEU A 127 1.47 -13.31 -0.87
CA LEU A 127 0.66 -14.50 -0.65
C LEU A 127 0.31 -14.59 0.84
N LYS A 128 -0.99 -14.74 1.17
CA LYS A 128 -1.41 -14.98 2.55
C LYS A 128 -0.95 -16.39 2.96
N ASN A 129 -0.14 -16.48 4.00
CA ASN A 129 0.35 -17.74 4.54
C ASN A 129 -0.16 -17.93 5.97
N LYS A 130 -0.80 -19.06 6.23
CA LYS A 130 -1.37 -19.40 7.55
C LYS A 130 -0.34 -19.79 8.61
N PHE A 131 0.91 -20.05 8.19
CA PHE A 131 2.01 -20.43 9.07
C PHE A 131 3.01 -19.29 9.29
N ASP A 132 2.76 -18.12 8.72
CA ASP A 132 3.57 -16.94 8.94
C ASP A 132 3.06 -16.18 10.17
N SER A 133 3.96 -15.49 10.87
CA SER A 133 3.68 -14.81 12.15
C SER A 133 2.64 -13.69 12.02
N ASP A 134 2.25 -13.33 10.80
CA ASP A 134 1.23 -12.32 10.48
C ASP A 134 -0.04 -12.88 9.81
N CYS A 135 -0.29 -14.18 9.95
CA CYS A 135 -1.51 -14.86 9.46
C CYS A 135 -2.82 -14.16 9.89
N ASN A 136 -2.84 -13.54 11.07
CA ASN A 136 -4.01 -12.88 11.65
C ASN A 136 -3.72 -11.41 11.97
N VAL A 137 -3.56 -10.57 10.95
CA VAL A 137 -3.81 -9.13 11.12
C VAL A 137 -5.20 -8.85 10.54
N THR A 138 -6.24 -9.25 11.28
CA THR A 138 -7.57 -8.69 11.04
C THR A 138 -7.49 -7.20 11.39
N PRO A 139 -8.01 -6.27 10.57
CA PRO A 139 -8.23 -4.91 11.06
C PRO A 139 -9.11 -5.06 12.29
N VAL A 140 -8.59 -4.64 13.45
CA VAL A 140 -9.42 -4.41 14.63
C VAL A 140 -10.44 -3.38 14.17
N ALA A 141 -11.69 -3.80 13.96
CA ALA A 141 -12.80 -2.88 13.87
C ALA A 141 -12.86 -2.19 15.23
N ILE A 142 -12.34 -0.95 15.28
CA ILE A 142 -12.67 -0.05 16.36
C ILE A 142 -14.08 0.41 16.03
N GLU A 143 -15.07 -0.38 16.46
CA GLU A 143 -16.45 0.06 16.58
C GLU A 143 -16.43 1.28 17.51
N VAL A 144 -16.68 2.47 16.97
CA VAL A 144 -16.91 3.67 17.79
C VAL A 144 -18.32 3.53 18.32
N GLY A 145 -18.46 2.89 19.49
CA GLY A 145 -19.74 2.59 20.09
C GLY A 145 -19.63 2.43 21.60
N ASP A 146 -20.10 3.45 22.28
CA ASP A 146 -20.63 3.46 23.65
C ASP A 146 -19.68 3.73 24.83
N THR A 147 -20.08 4.79 25.51
CA THR A 147 -19.62 5.36 26.77
C THR A 147 -19.33 4.30 27.82
N LEU A 148 -18.13 4.39 28.39
CA LEU A 148 -17.72 3.67 29.58
C LEU A 148 -18.53 4.23 30.77
N ILE A 149 -19.61 3.56 31.14
CA ILE A 149 -20.12 3.63 32.51
C ILE A 149 -19.33 2.57 33.29
N PHE A 150 -18.49 3.06 34.21
CA PHE A 150 -17.78 2.25 35.18
C PHE A 150 -18.75 1.89 36.31
N ASP A 151 -19.55 0.85 36.12
CA ASP A 151 -20.34 0.29 37.21
C ASP A 151 -19.46 -0.67 38.01
N MET A 152 -18.89 -0.10 39.07
CA MET A 152 -18.29 -0.80 40.20
C MET A 152 -19.41 -1.40 41.04
N ASP A 153 -19.88 -2.60 40.69
CA ASP A 153 -20.69 -3.40 41.60
C ASP A 153 -19.90 -4.64 42.06
N THR A 154 -19.36 -4.46 43.26
CA THR A 154 -18.99 -5.50 44.21
C THR A 154 -20.12 -6.53 44.38
N ASN A 155 -19.84 -7.80 44.13
CA ASN A 155 -20.19 -8.94 45.00
C ASN A 155 -19.82 -10.26 44.32
N ASP A 156 -18.67 -10.83 44.69
CA ASP A 156 -18.42 -12.27 44.57
C ASP A 156 -18.14 -12.83 45.97
N PRO A 157 -18.81 -13.93 46.38
CA PRO A 157 -18.62 -14.57 47.67
C PRO A 157 -17.37 -15.47 47.67
N GLU A 158 -16.47 -15.16 48.60
CA GLU A 158 -15.64 -16.06 49.41
C GLU A 158 -15.13 -17.37 48.74
N CYS A 159 -13.91 -17.33 48.21
CA CYS A 159 -13.11 -18.53 47.89
C CYS A 159 -12.13 -18.81 49.05
N ASP A 160 -12.35 -19.91 49.75
CA ASP A 160 -11.52 -20.44 50.84
C ASP A 160 -10.02 -20.47 50.51
N VAL A 161 -9.22 -19.94 51.44
CA VAL A 161 -7.75 -19.95 51.40
C VAL A 161 -7.23 -21.15 52.21
N PRO A 162 -6.47 -22.10 51.63
CA PRO A 162 -5.72 -23.05 52.44
C PRO A 162 -4.45 -22.41 53.01
N SER A 163 -4.33 -22.49 54.33
CA SER A 163 -3.28 -21.95 55.19
C SER A 163 -1.87 -22.53 54.91
N PRO A 164 -0.78 -21.79 55.15
CA PRO A 164 0.59 -22.25 54.90
C PRO A 164 1.07 -23.25 55.97
N VAL A 165 1.62 -24.38 55.52
CA VAL A 165 2.29 -25.36 56.39
C VAL A 165 3.62 -24.79 56.90
N GLN A 166 3.72 -24.60 58.22
CA GLN A 166 4.99 -24.23 58.87
C GLN A 166 5.90 -25.44 59.06
N CYS A 167 7.13 -25.35 58.58
CA CYS A 167 8.19 -26.32 58.80
C CYS A 167 8.93 -25.97 60.10
N ASN A 168 8.67 -26.72 61.18
CA ASN A 168 9.39 -26.57 62.45
C ASN A 168 10.54 -27.57 62.53
N ALA A 169 11.77 -27.05 62.56
CA ALA A 169 12.98 -27.80 62.87
C ALA A 169 12.96 -28.27 64.33
N LYS A 170 12.90 -29.58 64.54
CA LYS A 170 13.13 -30.19 65.86
C LYS A 170 14.62 -30.44 66.04
N LYS A 171 15.27 -29.66 66.91
CA LYS A 171 16.51 -30.06 67.58
C LYS A 171 16.20 -31.26 68.47
N LYS A 172 16.97 -32.34 68.35
CA LYS A 172 16.94 -33.46 69.29
C LYS A 172 18.37 -33.75 69.74
N THR A 173 18.54 -33.53 71.05
CA THR A 173 19.45 -34.13 72.03
C THR A 173 20.93 -34.20 71.68
#